data_AF-A0ABD3NX14-F1
#
_entry.id   AF-A0ABD3NX14-F1
#
_cell.length_a   1.000
_cell.length_b   1.000
_cell.length_c   1.000
_cell.angle_alpha   90.00
_cell.angle_beta   90.00
_cell.angle_gamma   90.00
#
_symmetry.space_group_name_H-M   'P 1'
#
loop_
_entity.id
_entity.type
_entity.pdbx_description
1 polymer ?
#
loop_
_entity_poly.entity_id
_entity_poly.type
_entity_poly.pdbx_seq_one_letter_code
_entity_poly.pdbx_strand_id
1 'polypeptide(L)'
;MAEDDSATPATPAQTSPTEVVVNVKAWTQIAKSFLFVEVSSLVLMFACIGIWYKSALVSYAISVAVVSLLACLILQTGEFVKPGFLLNKFEKPVSLFLFFWWAVGTGIITFRGPFLVASNGYFASWLGLMSTAHWALHIDTAKFTELDTGRKTLVVFGAAAAVEMFACITFFRIYPGQSGWGFVAGLITVVVCAALFKMFDEVSAQGLKVTAVGLFATWAIVAGVCTFNAPFLEAGNGYFGCWAGFIASTYFLNHIMTREDDIV
;
A
#
# COMPACT_ATOMS: atom_id res chain seq x y z
N MET A 1 38.60 57.16 -33.29
CA MET A 1 39.32 55.93 -32.97
C MET A 1 38.51 55.24 -31.89
N ALA A 2 37.59 54.38 -32.30
CA ALA A 2 36.74 53.58 -31.42
C ALA A 2 36.74 52.19 -32.06
N GLU A 3 37.51 51.27 -31.47
CA GLU A 3 37.52 49.87 -31.86
C GLU A 3 36.33 49.17 -31.19
N ASP A 4 35.50 48.58 -32.04
CA ASP A 4 34.30 47.83 -31.72
C ASP A 4 34.71 46.38 -31.41
N ASP A 5 34.80 46.03 -30.13
CA ASP A 5 35.08 44.68 -29.64
C ASP A 5 33.86 43.78 -29.86
N SER A 6 33.70 43.30 -31.08
CA SER A 6 32.70 42.29 -31.43
C SER A 6 33.07 40.93 -30.84
N ALA A 7 32.61 40.68 -29.61
CA ALA A 7 32.76 39.39 -28.95
C ALA A 7 32.01 38.29 -29.73
N THR A 8 32.77 37.37 -30.33
CA THR A 8 32.25 36.19 -31.03
C THR A 8 31.42 35.35 -30.06
N PRO A 9 30.13 35.07 -30.35
CA PRO A 9 29.29 34.29 -29.45
C PRO A 9 29.85 32.87 -29.32
N ALA A 10 30.16 32.46 -28.09
CA ALA A 10 30.67 31.14 -27.78
C ALA A 10 29.66 30.07 -28.23
N THR A 11 30.10 29.19 -29.12
CA THR A 11 29.31 28.04 -29.57
C THR A 11 28.91 27.21 -28.35
N PRO A 12 27.62 26.92 -28.11
CA PRO A 12 27.20 26.13 -26.97
C PRO A 12 27.87 24.75 -27.03
N ALA A 13 28.51 24.34 -25.95
CA ALA A 13 29.20 23.07 -25.85
C ALA A 13 28.24 21.92 -26.17
N GLN A 14 28.57 21.12 -27.18
CA GLN A 14 27.78 19.99 -27.59
C GLN A 14 27.86 18.91 -26.50
N THR A 15 26.71 18.53 -25.92
CA THR A 15 26.65 17.47 -24.92
C THR A 15 27.13 16.15 -25.51
N SER A 16 28.05 15.48 -24.83
CA SER A 16 28.61 14.22 -25.32
C SER A 16 27.56 13.09 -25.22
N PRO A 17 27.56 12.10 -26.13
CA PRO A 17 26.66 10.96 -26.03
C PRO A 17 26.77 10.20 -24.69
N THR A 18 27.97 10.12 -24.13
CA THR A 18 28.22 9.49 -22.82
C THR A 18 27.51 10.23 -21.68
N GLU A 19 27.53 11.55 -21.70
CA GLU A 19 26.84 12.39 -20.72
C GLU A 19 25.32 12.21 -20.79
N VAL A 20 24.75 12.12 -22.00
CA VAL A 20 23.33 11.82 -22.20
C VAL A 20 22.96 10.48 -21.58
N VAL A 21 23.75 9.43 -21.81
CA VAL A 21 23.47 8.08 -21.24
C VAL A 21 23.52 8.09 -19.72
N VAL A 22 24.48 8.78 -19.11
CA VAL A 22 24.59 8.90 -17.64
C VAL A 22 23.37 9.63 -17.07
N ASN A 23 22.97 10.75 -17.69
CA ASN A 23 21.82 11.54 -17.26
C ASN A 23 20.51 10.76 -17.39
N VAL A 24 20.31 10.02 -18.50
CA VAL A 24 19.13 9.16 -18.69
C VAL A 24 19.09 8.06 -17.63
N LYS A 25 20.22 7.42 -17.32
CA LYS A 25 20.28 6.35 -16.30
C LYS A 25 19.93 6.87 -14.91
N ALA A 26 20.47 8.03 -14.53
CA ALA A 26 20.16 8.68 -13.26
C ALA A 26 18.66 9.05 -13.18
N TRP A 27 18.14 9.67 -14.25
CA TRP A 27 16.73 10.02 -14.34
C TRP A 27 15.81 8.80 -14.27
N THR A 28 16.12 7.71 -14.98
CA THR A 28 15.35 6.46 -14.93
C THR A 28 15.34 5.86 -13.54
N GLN A 29 16.46 5.93 -12.81
CA GLN A 29 16.53 5.41 -11.45
C GLN A 29 15.64 6.22 -10.48
N ILE A 30 15.57 7.53 -10.68
CA ILE A 30 14.71 8.43 -9.92
C ILE A 30 13.24 8.19 -10.27
N ALA A 31 12.91 8.14 -11.55
CA ALA A 31 11.55 7.90 -12.05
C ALA A 31 10.97 6.58 -11.53
N LYS A 32 11.79 5.52 -11.41
CA LYS A 32 11.35 4.23 -10.83
C LYS A 32 10.76 4.37 -9.42
N SER A 33 11.22 5.33 -8.61
CA SER A 33 10.81 5.48 -7.22
C SER A 33 9.37 6.00 -7.07
N PHE A 34 8.85 6.72 -8.05
CA PHE A 34 7.48 7.27 -8.04
C PHE A 34 6.63 6.91 -9.26
N LEU A 35 7.17 6.17 -10.24
CA LEU A 35 6.43 5.68 -11.42
C LEU A 35 5.12 4.98 -11.04
N PHE A 36 5.15 4.14 -10.01
CA PHE A 36 3.94 3.45 -9.56
C PHE A 36 2.90 4.39 -8.95
N VAL A 37 3.33 5.52 -8.36
CA VAL A 37 2.43 6.58 -7.87
C VAL A 37 1.79 7.29 -9.06
N GLU A 38 2.54 7.60 -10.11
CA GLU A 38 2.02 8.21 -11.34
C GLU A 38 1.03 7.31 -12.06
N VAL A 39 1.38 6.03 -12.26
CA VAL A 39 0.49 5.04 -12.88
C VAL A 39 -0.78 4.89 -12.05
N SER A 40 -0.66 4.76 -10.72
CA SER A 40 -1.84 4.69 -9.83
C SER A 40 -2.70 5.95 -9.92
N SER A 41 -2.08 7.13 -9.99
CA SER A 41 -2.78 8.41 -10.16
C SER A 41 -3.55 8.46 -11.48
N LEU A 42 -2.92 8.06 -12.59
CA LEU A 42 -3.56 8.03 -13.91
C LEU A 42 -4.72 7.04 -13.95
N VAL A 43 -4.52 5.81 -13.44
CA VAL A 43 -5.58 4.79 -13.41
C VAL A 43 -6.75 5.26 -12.54
N LEU A 44 -6.48 5.85 -11.37
CA LEU A 44 -7.53 6.40 -10.50
C LEU A 44 -8.29 7.53 -11.18
N MET A 45 -7.59 8.47 -11.84
CA MET A 45 -8.20 9.57 -12.57
C MET A 45 -9.10 9.07 -13.70
N PHE A 46 -8.64 8.12 -14.53
CA PHE A 46 -9.47 7.53 -15.59
C PHE A 46 -10.63 6.72 -15.05
N ALA A 47 -10.44 5.99 -13.95
CA ALA A 47 -11.54 5.29 -13.29
C ALA A 47 -12.63 6.27 -12.83
N CYS A 48 -12.26 7.43 -12.28
CA CYS A 48 -13.22 8.47 -11.88
C CYS A 48 -13.96 9.09 -13.07
N ILE A 49 -13.29 9.27 -14.22
CA ILE A 49 -13.94 9.74 -15.46
C ILE A 49 -15.01 8.72 -15.91
N GLY A 50 -14.72 7.42 -15.81
CA GLY A 50 -15.65 6.35 -16.18
C GLY A 50 -16.94 6.32 -15.35
N ILE A 51 -16.93 6.88 -14.14
CA ILE A 51 -18.08 6.97 -13.25
C ILE A 51 -18.44 8.44 -12.95
N TRP A 52 -18.24 9.35 -13.91
CA TRP A 52 -18.41 10.77 -13.65
C TRP A 52 -19.88 11.15 -13.36
N TYR A 53 -20.13 11.59 -12.13
CA TYR A 53 -21.37 12.27 -11.72
C TYR A 53 -21.06 13.29 -10.62
N LYS A 54 -21.99 14.23 -10.36
CA LYS A 54 -21.83 15.25 -9.31
C LYS A 54 -21.82 14.60 -7.92
N SER A 55 -20.63 14.23 -7.45
CA SER A 55 -20.39 13.63 -6.13
C SER A 55 -19.10 14.14 -5.53
N ALA A 56 -19.17 14.60 -4.27
CA ALA A 56 -18.01 15.06 -3.53
C ALA A 56 -16.94 13.97 -3.39
N LEU A 57 -17.33 12.69 -3.31
CA LEU A 57 -16.39 11.57 -3.21
C LEU A 57 -15.62 11.33 -4.51
N VAL A 58 -16.28 11.47 -5.67
CA VAL A 58 -15.61 11.37 -6.98
C VAL A 58 -14.65 12.53 -7.17
N SER A 59 -15.06 13.76 -6.83
CA SER A 59 -14.18 14.93 -6.88
C SER A 59 -12.98 14.80 -5.94
N TYR A 60 -13.17 14.24 -4.74
CA TYR A 60 -12.07 13.96 -3.81
C TYR A 60 -11.11 12.92 -4.37
N ALA A 61 -11.61 11.81 -4.94
CA ALA A 61 -10.77 10.79 -5.58
C ALA A 61 -9.91 11.35 -6.72
N ILE A 62 -10.50 12.22 -7.56
CA ILE A 62 -9.76 12.93 -8.62
C ILE A 62 -8.72 13.87 -8.02
N SER A 63 -9.04 14.58 -6.94
CA SER A 63 -8.06 15.43 -6.24
C SER A 63 -6.89 14.60 -5.73
N VAL A 64 -7.13 13.40 -5.20
CA VAL A 64 -6.06 12.49 -4.76
C VAL A 64 -5.11 12.16 -5.92
N ALA A 65 -5.66 11.78 -7.06
CA ALA A 65 -4.89 11.48 -8.27
C ALA A 65 -4.14 12.70 -8.83
N VAL A 66 -4.82 13.82 -9.03
CA VAL A 66 -4.25 15.01 -9.70
C VAL A 66 -3.14 15.65 -8.88
N VAL A 67 -3.33 15.82 -7.57
CA VAL A 67 -2.30 16.39 -6.68
C VAL A 67 -1.05 15.52 -6.69
N SER A 68 -1.23 14.19 -6.65
CA SER A 68 -0.12 13.24 -6.66
C SER A 68 0.64 13.26 -7.99
N LEU A 69 -0.09 13.22 -9.11
CA LEU A 69 0.51 13.29 -10.45
C LEU A 69 1.29 14.60 -10.64
N LEU A 70 0.72 15.74 -10.24
CA LEU A 70 1.41 17.02 -10.35
C LEU A 70 2.67 17.07 -9.49
N ALA A 71 2.63 16.54 -8.26
CA ALA A 71 3.80 16.48 -7.39
C ALA A 71 4.93 15.64 -8.02
N CYS A 72 4.61 14.46 -8.58
CA CYS A 72 5.57 13.62 -9.28
C CYS A 72 6.14 14.31 -10.52
N LEU A 73 5.30 14.91 -11.36
CA LEU A 73 5.75 15.62 -12.57
C LEU A 73 6.63 16.83 -12.25
N ILE A 74 6.33 17.58 -11.18
CA ILE A 74 7.16 18.70 -10.72
C ILE A 74 8.53 18.22 -10.25
N LEU A 75 8.58 17.15 -9.44
CA LEU A 75 9.85 16.57 -8.99
C LEU A 75 10.68 16.06 -10.18
N GLN A 76 10.05 15.33 -11.10
CA GLN A 76 10.70 14.81 -12.30
C GLN A 76 11.22 15.92 -13.22
N THR A 77 10.42 16.97 -13.44
CA THR A 77 10.80 18.10 -14.30
C THR A 77 11.94 18.90 -13.67
N GLY A 78 11.86 19.22 -12.37
CA GLY A 78 12.92 19.99 -11.75
C GLY A 78 14.22 19.21 -11.56
N GLU A 79 14.15 17.88 -11.41
CA GLU A 79 15.33 17.03 -11.45
C GLU A 79 15.96 16.98 -12.86
N PHE A 80 15.14 16.99 -13.92
CA PHE A 80 15.63 17.10 -15.30
C PHE A 80 16.29 18.46 -15.57
N VAL A 81 15.72 19.56 -15.06
CA VAL A 81 16.27 20.92 -15.25
C VAL A 81 17.53 21.16 -14.42
N LYS A 82 17.56 20.66 -13.17
CA LYS A 82 18.69 20.83 -12.25
C LYS A 82 18.90 19.57 -11.41
N PRO A 83 19.71 18.61 -11.91
CA PRO A 83 19.97 17.36 -11.21
C PRO A 83 20.43 17.57 -9.76
N GLY A 84 19.85 16.82 -8.83
CA GLY A 84 20.15 16.83 -7.41
C GLY A 84 19.58 18.00 -6.61
N PHE A 85 18.94 19.00 -7.23
CA PHE A 85 18.42 20.15 -6.48
C PHE A 85 17.08 19.86 -5.79
N LEU A 86 16.08 19.41 -6.55
CA LEU A 86 14.75 19.17 -5.97
C LEU A 86 14.70 17.88 -5.16
N LEU A 87 15.33 16.81 -5.66
CA LEU A 87 15.28 15.51 -4.99
C LEU A 87 15.86 15.59 -3.57
N ASN A 88 17.09 16.07 -3.43
CA ASN A 88 17.77 16.13 -2.13
C ASN A 88 17.06 17.02 -1.09
N LYS A 89 16.30 18.02 -1.53
CA LYS A 89 15.64 18.98 -0.64
C LYS A 89 14.18 18.64 -0.34
N PHE A 90 13.45 18.12 -1.32
CA PHE A 90 11.99 17.98 -1.25
C PHE A 90 11.49 16.54 -1.37
N GLU A 91 12.32 15.55 -1.72
CA GLU A 91 11.87 14.16 -1.84
C GLU A 91 11.23 13.65 -0.56
N LYS A 92 11.90 13.82 0.59
CA LYS A 92 11.39 13.30 1.87
C LYS A 92 10.09 14.00 2.32
N PRO A 93 10.00 15.35 2.31
CA PRO A 93 8.73 16.03 2.61
C PRO A 93 7.59 15.65 1.65
N VAL A 94 7.84 15.57 0.35
CA VAL A 94 6.81 15.26 -0.65
C VAL A 94 6.35 13.81 -0.53
N SER A 95 7.28 12.86 -0.38
CA SER A 95 6.92 11.45 -0.21
C SER A 95 6.09 11.23 1.06
N LEU A 96 6.47 11.82 2.20
CA LEU A 96 5.67 11.76 3.43
C LEU A 96 4.29 12.39 3.26
N PHE A 97 4.20 13.56 2.64
CA PHE A 97 2.92 14.19 2.33
C PHE A 97 2.04 13.26 1.49
N LEU A 98 2.59 12.73 0.39
CA LEU A 98 1.85 11.83 -0.49
C LEU A 98 1.46 10.53 0.21
N PHE A 99 2.29 9.99 1.10
CA PHE A 99 1.93 8.83 1.90
C PHE A 99 0.69 9.08 2.76
N PHE A 100 0.65 10.18 3.52
CA PHE A 100 -0.54 10.52 4.30
C PHE A 100 -1.75 10.85 3.42
N TRP A 101 -1.52 11.54 2.31
CA TRP A 101 -2.55 11.88 1.32
C TRP A 101 -3.20 10.64 0.72
N TRP A 102 -2.42 9.65 0.32
CA TRP A 102 -2.93 8.35 -0.18
C TRP A 102 -3.47 7.47 0.94
N ALA A 103 -2.99 7.56 2.18
CA ALA A 103 -3.54 6.80 3.30
C ALA A 103 -4.97 7.25 3.61
N VAL A 104 -5.19 8.55 3.77
CA VAL A 104 -6.53 9.13 3.95
C VAL A 104 -7.37 8.93 2.68
N GLY A 105 -6.78 9.18 1.51
CA GLY A 105 -7.39 9.00 0.20
C GLY A 105 -7.95 7.59 0.03
N THR A 106 -7.11 6.56 0.17
CA THR A 106 -7.51 5.15 0.05
C THR A 106 -8.56 4.78 1.07
N GLY A 107 -8.43 5.24 2.33
CA GLY A 107 -9.44 5.05 3.36
C GLY A 107 -10.83 5.57 2.93
N ILE A 108 -10.91 6.81 2.46
CA ILE A 108 -12.19 7.37 1.99
C ILE A 108 -12.65 6.69 0.71
N ILE A 109 -11.77 6.56 -0.29
CA ILE A 109 -12.11 6.06 -1.64
C ILE A 109 -12.65 4.63 -1.60
N THR A 110 -12.08 3.78 -0.74
CA THR A 110 -12.39 2.34 -0.71
C THR A 110 -13.33 1.92 0.42
N PHE A 111 -13.42 2.67 1.52
CA PHE A 111 -14.37 2.37 2.62
C PHE A 111 -15.64 3.24 2.59
N ARG A 112 -15.62 4.40 1.93
CA ARG A 112 -16.80 5.27 1.79
C ARG A 112 -17.24 5.45 0.34
N GLY A 113 -16.31 5.36 -0.60
CA GLY A 113 -16.57 5.42 -2.04
C GLY A 113 -15.70 6.48 -2.73
N PRO A 114 -15.69 6.50 -4.06
CA PRO A 114 -16.68 5.85 -4.92
C PRO A 114 -16.36 4.38 -5.28
N PHE A 115 -15.18 3.86 -4.94
CA PHE A 115 -14.75 2.52 -5.34
C PHE A 115 -14.80 1.55 -4.16
N LEU A 116 -16.01 1.18 -3.73
CA LEU A 116 -16.21 0.22 -2.62
C LEU A 116 -15.95 -1.25 -3.04
N VAL A 117 -16.13 -1.54 -4.32
CA VAL A 117 -15.99 -2.85 -4.93
C VAL A 117 -14.76 -2.86 -5.84
N ALA A 118 -14.14 -4.03 -5.96
CA ALA A 118 -13.01 -4.32 -6.82
C ALA A 118 -13.25 -3.77 -8.22
N SER A 119 -12.37 -2.84 -8.60
CA SER A 119 -12.42 -2.09 -9.85
C SER A 119 -11.07 -1.42 -10.05
N ASN A 120 -10.84 -0.81 -11.22
CA ASN A 120 -9.57 -0.14 -11.49
C ASN A 120 -9.26 0.98 -10.47
N GLY A 121 -10.27 1.75 -10.06
CA GLY A 121 -10.10 2.80 -9.04
C GLY A 121 -9.80 2.23 -7.65
N TYR A 122 -10.39 1.09 -7.31
CA TYR A 122 -10.11 0.37 -6.06
C TYR A 122 -8.64 -0.08 -6.00
N PHE A 123 -8.17 -0.79 -7.03
CA PHE A 123 -6.80 -1.31 -7.08
C PHE A 123 -5.76 -0.19 -7.20
N ALA A 124 -6.06 0.86 -7.98
CA ALA A 124 -5.20 2.04 -8.08
C ALA A 124 -5.04 2.76 -6.74
N SER A 125 -6.10 2.81 -5.91
CA SER A 125 -6.02 3.40 -4.57
C SER A 125 -5.04 2.66 -3.67
N TRP A 126 -5.19 1.34 -3.57
CA TRP A 126 -4.28 0.51 -2.78
C TRP A 126 -2.85 0.51 -3.32
N LEU A 127 -2.67 0.44 -4.64
CA LEU A 127 -1.33 0.49 -5.25
C LEU A 127 -0.66 1.84 -5.01
N GLY A 128 -1.41 2.94 -5.11
CA GLY A 128 -0.92 4.29 -4.80
C GLY A 128 -0.47 4.42 -3.35
N LEU A 129 -1.26 3.90 -2.41
CA LEU A 129 -0.88 3.84 -1.00
C LEU A 129 0.38 2.99 -0.77
N MET A 130 0.46 1.78 -1.31
CA MET A 130 1.64 0.92 -1.15
C MET A 130 2.90 1.58 -1.75
N SER A 131 2.76 2.19 -2.92
CA SER A 131 3.87 2.86 -3.62
C SER A 131 4.38 4.07 -2.82
N THR A 132 3.48 4.90 -2.30
CA THR A 132 3.85 6.04 -1.47
C THR A 132 4.36 5.64 -0.10
N ALA A 133 3.86 4.56 0.49
CA ALA A 133 4.41 3.99 1.73
C ALA A 133 5.85 3.50 1.54
N HIS A 134 6.10 2.72 0.48
CA HIS A 134 7.43 2.25 0.12
C HIS A 134 8.39 3.42 -0.08
N TRP A 135 7.98 4.43 -0.85
CA TRP A 135 8.79 5.62 -1.10
C TRP A 135 9.05 6.44 0.16
N ALA A 136 8.01 6.75 0.95
CA ALA A 136 8.10 7.64 2.09
C ALA A 136 8.80 7.02 3.30
N LEU A 137 8.62 5.73 3.54
CA LEU A 137 9.19 5.04 4.70
C LEU A 137 10.53 4.39 4.40
N HIS A 138 10.97 4.40 3.13
CA HIS A 138 12.09 3.59 2.64
C HIS A 138 12.00 2.17 3.21
N ILE A 139 10.84 1.54 3.03
CA ILE A 139 10.60 0.18 3.52
C ILE A 139 11.67 -0.70 2.88
N ASP A 140 12.67 -1.05 3.69
CA ASP A 140 13.74 -1.92 3.27
C ASP A 140 13.17 -3.33 3.15
N THR A 141 12.75 -3.67 1.95
CA THR A 141 12.20 -4.99 1.64
C THR A 141 13.23 -6.08 1.93
N ALA A 142 14.54 -5.77 1.98
CA ALA A 142 15.57 -6.72 2.41
C ALA A 142 15.38 -7.11 3.88
N LYS A 143 15.10 -6.16 4.77
CA LYS A 143 14.78 -6.48 6.18
C LYS A 143 13.54 -7.34 6.31
N PHE A 144 12.54 -7.11 5.46
CA PHE A 144 11.39 -7.99 5.42
C PHE A 144 11.78 -9.40 4.92
N THR A 145 12.72 -9.51 3.99
CA THR A 145 13.23 -10.82 3.52
C THR A 145 14.05 -11.57 4.58
N GLU A 146 14.69 -10.85 5.50
CA GLU A 146 15.45 -11.43 6.63
C GLU A 146 14.55 -12.02 7.73
N LEU A 147 13.29 -11.57 7.84
CA LEU A 147 12.35 -12.14 8.81
C LEU A 147 12.11 -13.63 8.56
N ASP A 148 11.94 -14.40 9.64
CA ASP A 148 11.49 -15.78 9.51
C ASP A 148 10.07 -15.84 8.91
N THR A 149 9.75 -16.97 8.30
CA THR A 149 8.48 -17.20 7.61
C THR A 149 7.28 -17.00 8.54
N GLY A 150 7.39 -17.39 9.82
CA GLY A 150 6.36 -17.17 10.83
C GLY A 150 6.06 -15.69 11.03
N ARG A 151 7.08 -14.87 11.32
CA ARG A 151 6.94 -13.41 11.49
C ARG A 151 6.41 -12.71 10.24
N LYS A 152 6.87 -13.07 9.04
CA LYS A 152 6.32 -12.54 7.77
C LYS A 152 4.82 -12.80 7.67
N THR A 153 4.41 -14.02 8.00
CA THR A 153 3.00 -14.44 7.97
C THR A 153 2.18 -13.63 8.98
N LEU A 154 2.68 -13.44 10.20
CA LEU A 154 2.00 -12.65 11.23
C LEU A 154 1.78 -11.18 10.81
N VAL A 155 2.74 -10.57 10.10
CA VAL A 155 2.58 -9.21 9.56
C VAL A 155 1.46 -9.15 8.53
N VAL A 156 1.47 -10.05 7.55
CA VAL A 156 0.42 -10.13 6.51
C VAL A 156 -0.94 -10.42 7.14
N PHE A 157 -0.98 -11.34 8.10
CA PHE A 157 -2.19 -11.74 8.79
C PHE A 157 -2.78 -10.58 9.61
N GLY A 158 -1.94 -9.90 10.40
CA GLY A 158 -2.34 -8.72 11.16
C GLY A 158 -2.85 -7.58 10.27
N ALA A 159 -2.23 -7.36 9.10
CA ALA A 159 -2.69 -6.37 8.14
C ALA A 159 -4.07 -6.72 7.55
N ALA A 160 -4.28 -7.97 7.13
CA ALA A 160 -5.58 -8.45 6.65
C ALA A 160 -6.67 -8.32 7.72
N ALA A 161 -6.35 -8.70 8.96
CA ALA A 161 -7.20 -8.56 10.13
C ALA A 161 -7.59 -7.10 10.40
N ALA A 162 -6.64 -6.17 10.28
CA ALA A 162 -6.93 -4.75 10.45
C ALA A 162 -7.87 -4.21 9.35
N VAL A 163 -7.65 -4.59 8.08
CA VAL A 163 -8.52 -4.16 6.96
C VAL A 163 -9.95 -4.68 7.15
N GLU A 164 -10.10 -5.95 7.52
CA GLU A 164 -11.40 -6.56 7.83
C GLU A 164 -12.09 -5.86 9.00
N MET A 165 -11.36 -5.66 10.11
CA MET A 165 -11.86 -4.99 11.31
C MET A 165 -12.41 -3.59 10.99
N PHE A 166 -11.67 -2.78 10.23
CA PHE A 166 -12.14 -1.45 9.83
C PHE A 166 -13.32 -1.52 8.86
N ALA A 167 -13.38 -2.54 7.99
CA ALA A 167 -14.49 -2.74 7.06
C ALA A 167 -15.79 -3.07 7.79
N CYS A 168 -15.74 -3.76 8.94
CA CYS A 168 -16.93 -4.05 9.74
C CYS A 168 -17.59 -2.81 10.34
N ILE A 169 -16.85 -1.71 10.54
CA ILE A 169 -17.36 -0.51 11.23
C ILE A 169 -18.59 0.07 10.52
N THR A 170 -18.58 0.08 9.19
CA THR A 170 -19.67 0.67 8.38
C THR A 170 -20.96 -0.16 8.45
N PHE A 171 -20.89 -1.42 8.86
CA PHE A 171 -22.00 -2.37 8.85
C PHE A 171 -22.60 -2.68 10.22
N PHE A 172 -22.05 -2.15 11.32
CA PHE A 172 -22.58 -2.39 12.68
C PHE A 172 -24.08 -2.11 12.84
N ARG A 173 -24.62 -1.13 12.12
CA ARG A 173 -26.05 -0.78 12.21
C ARG A 173 -26.95 -1.73 11.43
N ILE A 174 -26.42 -2.38 10.38
CA ILE A 174 -27.20 -3.19 9.43
C ILE A 174 -27.08 -4.67 9.79
N TYR A 175 -25.86 -5.13 10.07
CA TYR A 175 -25.55 -6.52 10.37
C TYR A 175 -24.80 -6.61 11.71
N PRO A 176 -25.43 -6.27 12.86
CA PRO A 176 -24.74 -6.13 14.14
C PRO A 176 -24.06 -7.43 14.59
N GLY A 177 -24.68 -8.58 14.34
CA GLY A 177 -24.12 -9.89 14.71
C GLY A 177 -22.88 -10.24 13.89
N GLN A 178 -23.02 -10.28 12.57
CA GLN A 178 -21.93 -10.68 11.67
C GLN A 178 -20.79 -9.66 11.66
N SER A 179 -21.10 -8.36 11.64
CA SER A 179 -20.09 -7.31 11.68
C SER A 179 -19.41 -7.25 13.06
N GLY A 180 -20.15 -7.55 14.13
CA GLY A 180 -19.57 -7.69 15.47
C GLY A 180 -18.61 -8.87 15.58
N TRP A 181 -18.98 -10.02 15.00
CA TRP A 181 -18.10 -11.20 14.93
C TRP A 181 -16.80 -10.89 14.17
N GLY A 182 -16.92 -10.36 12.95
CA GLY A 182 -15.77 -9.97 12.13
C GLY A 182 -14.87 -8.98 12.86
N PHE A 183 -15.44 -7.86 13.34
CA PHE A 183 -14.70 -6.82 14.07
C PHE A 183 -13.92 -7.37 15.27
N VAL A 184 -14.55 -8.19 16.11
CA VAL A 184 -13.89 -8.75 17.31
C VAL A 184 -12.80 -9.76 16.90
N ALA A 185 -13.06 -10.61 15.90
CA ALA A 185 -12.06 -11.55 15.40
C ALA A 185 -10.84 -10.81 14.82
N GLY A 186 -11.07 -9.76 14.01
CA GLY A 186 -10.03 -8.90 13.48
C GLY A 186 -9.23 -8.21 14.58
N LEU A 187 -9.89 -7.60 15.57
CA LEU A 187 -9.23 -6.94 16.71
C LEU A 187 -8.35 -7.90 17.52
N ILE A 188 -8.89 -9.07 17.90
CA ILE A 188 -8.13 -10.09 18.64
C ILE A 188 -6.93 -10.55 17.80
N THR A 189 -7.12 -10.79 16.50
CA THR A 189 -6.04 -11.23 15.61
C THR A 189 -4.94 -10.18 15.50
N VAL A 190 -5.26 -8.89 15.38
CA VAL A 190 -4.27 -7.81 15.38
C VAL A 190 -3.42 -7.83 16.67
N VAL A 191 -4.06 -7.96 17.83
CA VAL A 191 -3.38 -8.01 19.13
C VAL A 191 -2.49 -9.25 19.24
N VAL A 192 -3.03 -10.43 18.86
CA VAL A 192 -2.29 -11.70 18.91
C VAL A 192 -1.11 -11.68 17.95
N CYS A 193 -1.27 -11.21 16.71
CA CYS A 193 -0.18 -11.08 15.76
C CYS A 193 0.91 -10.13 16.27
N ALA A 194 0.55 -9.01 16.89
CA ALA A 194 1.53 -8.07 17.47
C ALA A 194 2.29 -8.69 18.66
N ALA A 195 1.60 -9.44 19.52
CA ALA A 195 2.21 -10.14 20.64
C ALA A 195 3.15 -11.26 20.17
N LEU A 196 2.65 -12.13 19.28
CA LEU A 196 3.44 -13.23 18.70
C LEU A 196 4.62 -12.73 17.88
N PHE A 197 4.50 -11.61 17.17
CA PHE A 197 5.63 -11.05 16.41
C PHE A 197 6.82 -10.73 17.33
N LYS A 198 6.54 -10.21 18.54
CA LYS A 198 7.57 -9.88 19.55
C LYS A 198 8.08 -11.11 20.29
N MET A 199 7.17 -12.01 20.67
CA MET A 199 7.47 -13.14 21.57
C MET A 199 7.60 -14.47 20.83
N PHE A 200 7.77 -14.47 19.51
CA PHE A 200 7.67 -15.67 18.66
C PHE A 200 8.54 -16.82 19.14
N ASP A 201 9.77 -16.51 19.54
CA ASP A 201 10.77 -17.50 19.98
C ASP A 201 10.63 -17.88 21.47
N GLU A 202 9.84 -17.12 22.24
CA GLU A 202 9.59 -17.35 23.68
C GLU A 202 8.37 -18.23 23.92
N VAL A 203 7.45 -18.31 22.95
CA VAL A 203 6.22 -19.09 23.07
C VAL A 203 6.54 -20.56 22.83
N SER A 204 6.12 -21.42 23.77
CA SER A 204 6.28 -22.88 23.62
C SER A 204 5.64 -23.40 22.32
N ALA A 205 6.21 -24.47 21.75
CA ALA A 205 5.71 -25.06 20.50
C ALA A 205 4.23 -25.47 20.60
N GLN A 206 3.84 -26.08 21.72
CA GLN A 206 2.44 -26.40 22.01
C GLN A 206 1.56 -25.14 22.06
N GLY A 207 2.05 -24.04 22.65
CA GLY A 207 1.36 -22.76 22.67
C GLY A 207 1.12 -22.21 21.27
N LEU A 208 2.15 -22.19 20.42
CA LEU A 208 2.05 -21.77 19.03
C LEU A 208 1.05 -22.62 18.24
N LYS A 209 1.06 -23.94 18.43
CA LYS A 209 0.10 -24.86 17.78
C LYS A 209 -1.34 -24.55 18.15
N VAL A 210 -1.62 -24.44 19.45
CA VAL A 210 -2.97 -24.12 19.93
C VAL A 210 -3.43 -22.77 19.39
N THR A 211 -2.56 -21.75 19.41
CA THR A 211 -2.87 -20.45 18.83
C THR A 211 -3.13 -20.52 17.33
N ALA A 212 -2.30 -21.25 16.57
CA ALA A 212 -2.45 -21.37 15.12
C ALA A 212 -3.74 -22.10 14.73
N VAL A 213 -4.10 -23.19 15.42
CA VAL A 213 -5.36 -23.92 15.22
C VAL A 213 -6.56 -23.03 15.56
N GLY A 214 -6.48 -22.30 16.68
CA GLY A 214 -7.53 -21.37 17.09
C GLY A 214 -7.74 -20.26 16.05
N LEU A 215 -6.67 -19.62 15.60
CA LEU A 215 -6.74 -18.57 14.57
C LEU A 215 -7.28 -19.11 13.24
N PHE A 216 -6.84 -20.31 12.81
CA PHE A 216 -7.38 -20.94 11.60
C PHE A 216 -8.88 -21.20 11.71
N ALA A 217 -9.34 -21.79 12.81
CA ALA A 217 -10.76 -22.06 13.03
C ALA A 217 -11.58 -20.76 13.07
N THR A 218 -11.10 -19.72 13.77
CA THR A 218 -11.73 -18.40 13.78
C THR A 218 -11.85 -17.82 12.38
N TRP A 219 -10.78 -17.86 11.58
CA TRP A 219 -10.78 -17.23 10.27
C TRP A 219 -11.52 -18.03 9.19
N ALA A 220 -11.64 -19.35 9.35
CA ALA A 220 -12.57 -20.16 8.56
C ALA A 220 -14.02 -19.71 8.79
N ILE A 221 -14.39 -19.45 10.05
CA ILE A 221 -15.73 -18.98 10.42
C ILE A 221 -15.94 -17.52 9.97
N VAL A 222 -14.95 -16.64 10.14
CA VAL A 222 -15.00 -15.26 9.63
C VAL A 222 -15.23 -15.27 8.12
N ALA A 223 -14.44 -16.03 7.35
CA ALA A 223 -14.65 -16.13 5.90
C ALA A 223 -16.06 -16.65 5.56
N GLY A 224 -16.51 -17.72 6.22
CA GLY A 224 -17.86 -18.26 6.04
C GLY A 224 -18.97 -17.25 6.35
N VAL A 225 -19.01 -16.73 7.58
CA VAL A 225 -20.06 -15.82 8.06
C VAL A 225 -20.01 -14.49 7.30
N CYS A 226 -18.83 -13.88 7.21
CA CYS A 226 -18.72 -12.51 6.71
C CYS A 226 -18.84 -12.42 5.18
N THR A 227 -18.59 -13.51 4.44
CA THR A 227 -18.63 -13.48 2.94
C THR A 227 -19.74 -14.32 2.30
N PHE A 228 -20.29 -15.34 2.97
CA PHE A 228 -21.42 -16.11 2.44
C PHE A 228 -22.77 -15.69 3.05
N ASN A 229 -22.78 -14.99 4.19
CA ASN A 229 -24.00 -14.47 4.80
C ASN A 229 -24.07 -12.93 4.72
N ALA A 230 -23.19 -12.22 5.44
CA ALA A 230 -23.11 -10.76 5.48
C ALA A 230 -21.93 -10.34 6.38
N PRO A 231 -21.37 -9.12 6.27
CA PRO A 231 -21.79 -8.02 5.40
C PRO A 231 -21.08 -7.97 4.04
N PHE A 232 -20.04 -8.76 3.83
CA PHE A 232 -19.14 -8.62 2.69
C PHE A 232 -19.52 -9.58 1.55
N LEU A 233 -20.64 -9.34 0.91
CA LEU A 233 -21.11 -10.16 -0.23
C LEU A 233 -20.46 -9.80 -1.57
N GLU A 234 -19.86 -8.61 -1.66
CA GLU A 234 -19.16 -8.12 -2.84
C GLU A 234 -17.66 -8.02 -2.57
N ALA A 235 -16.85 -8.13 -3.63
CA ALA A 235 -15.40 -8.10 -3.56
C ALA A 235 -14.84 -6.71 -3.21
N GLY A 236 -14.97 -6.29 -1.94
CA GLY A 236 -14.41 -5.05 -1.40
C GLY A 236 -13.43 -5.31 -0.24
N ASN A 237 -13.14 -4.27 0.55
CA ASN A 237 -12.14 -4.34 1.64
C ASN A 237 -12.39 -5.48 2.63
N GLY A 238 -13.62 -5.61 3.14
CA GLY A 238 -13.95 -6.65 4.10
C GLY A 238 -13.89 -8.06 3.50
N TYR A 239 -14.30 -8.21 2.23
CA TYR A 239 -14.21 -9.48 1.51
C TYR A 239 -12.75 -9.93 1.35
N PHE A 240 -11.90 -9.05 0.83
CA PHE A 240 -10.47 -9.36 0.69
C PHE A 240 -9.79 -9.55 2.05
N GLY A 241 -10.15 -8.76 3.07
CA GLY A 241 -9.66 -8.94 4.43
C GLY A 241 -9.99 -10.32 5.00
N CYS A 242 -11.25 -10.77 4.86
CA CYS A 242 -11.71 -12.11 5.27
C CYS A 242 -10.87 -13.22 4.62
N TRP A 243 -10.73 -13.20 3.29
CA TRP A 243 -10.02 -14.24 2.55
C TRP A 243 -8.51 -14.18 2.73
N ALA A 244 -7.92 -12.99 2.77
CA ALA A 244 -6.49 -12.83 3.04
C ALA A 244 -6.14 -13.31 4.45
N GLY A 245 -6.97 -13.01 5.45
CA GLY A 245 -6.77 -13.53 6.81
C GLY A 245 -6.97 -15.05 6.90
N PHE A 246 -7.95 -15.62 6.17
CA PHE A 246 -8.11 -17.08 6.10
C PHE A 246 -6.88 -17.77 5.47
N ILE A 247 -6.38 -17.27 4.34
CA ILE A 247 -5.18 -17.80 3.69
C ILE A 247 -3.95 -17.64 4.61
N ALA A 248 -3.77 -16.48 5.23
CA ALA A 248 -2.65 -16.24 6.13
C ALA A 248 -2.71 -17.14 7.38
N SER A 249 -3.90 -17.37 7.94
CA SER A 249 -4.11 -18.30 9.06
C SER A 249 -3.78 -19.74 8.67
N THR A 250 -4.13 -20.14 7.45
CA THR A 250 -3.84 -21.48 6.90
C THR A 250 -2.34 -21.66 6.71
N TYR A 251 -1.66 -20.66 6.14
CA TYR A 251 -0.22 -20.68 5.95
C TYR A 251 0.54 -20.68 7.30
N PHE A 252 0.05 -19.90 8.27
CA PHE A 252 0.61 -19.87 9.63
C PHE A 252 0.46 -21.24 10.30
N LEU A 253 -0.72 -21.84 10.25
CA LEU A 253 -0.97 -23.19 10.77
C LEU A 253 -0.05 -24.22 10.13
N ASN A 254 0.05 -24.22 8.80
CA ASN A 254 0.93 -25.14 8.08
C ASN A 254 2.38 -24.98 8.52
N HIS A 255 2.88 -23.74 8.59
CA HIS A 255 4.26 -23.46 9.02
C HIS A 255 4.54 -23.95 10.44
N ILE A 256 3.61 -23.76 11.38
CA ILE A 256 3.78 -24.22 12.76
C ILE A 256 3.74 -25.75 12.85
N MET A 257 2.90 -26.43 12.06
CA MET A 257 2.83 -27.89 12.06
C MET A 257 4.10 -28.53 11.48
N THR A 258 4.61 -28.01 10.37
CA THR A 258 5.83 -28.57 9.74
C THR A 258 7.11 -28.26 10.51
N ARG A 259 7.15 -27.16 11.28
CA ARG A 259 8.35 -26.77 12.04
C ARG A 259 8.76 -27.79 13.10
N GLU A 260 7.82 -28.54 13.66
CA GLU A 260 8.15 -29.56 14.67
C GLU A 260 8.71 -30.84 14.07
N ASP A 261 8.31 -31.19 12.84
CA ASP A 261 8.84 -32.37 12.15
C ASP A 261 10.35 -32.24 11.86
N ASP A 262 10.90 -31.01 11.86
CA ASP A 262 12.33 -30.73 11.67
C ASP A 262 13.15 -30.79 12.98
N ILE A 263 12.51 -30.90 14.15
CA ILE A 263 13.18 -30.86 15.47
C ILE A 263 13.24 -32.25 16.14
N VAL A 264 12.49 -33.23 15.64
CA VAL A 264 12.48 -34.63 16.12
C VAL A 264 13.44 -35.49 15.30
#